data_AF-A0A0C2YAD6-F1
#
_entry.id   AF-A0A0C2YAD6-F1
#
_cell.length_a   1.000
_cell.length_b   1.000
_cell.length_c   1.000
_cell.angle_alpha   90.00
_cell.angle_beta   90.00
_cell.angle_gamma   90.00
#
_symmetry.space_group_name_H-M   'P 1'
#
loop_
_entity.id
_entity.type
_entity.pdbx_description
1 polymer ?
#
loop_
_entity_poly.entity_id
_entity_poly.type
_entity_poly.pdbx_seq_one_letter_code
_entity_poly.pdbx_strand_id
1 'polypeptide(L)'
;MDASDGSPSYVYVNGRSQQRQQPPLQGFFSGRSFQQDEREPLLSQHSDIRTEYGLSRIPKPIRSIPASKSLSLLAVFSILLLYLGYTLNGVINSTYYEVVRRQWDIEERFHEKQRGAWMIEVQKHEALRVTMNNDAALWEERRAQRDLVWEAERASMEQQRKAMAKEREGWAKEREERGRRQKEEERKKHDDEDKKREGITWEGLQGGRCSRYETREYTAVLSHVPLGVDAMEVCRRKPIVVHGRSLLPSRCEDQGVCGRVTGHWEVDFNEPGCTTWWNRFDKKGCYASGLQLYHSELQNLQQEDHDNWQVMCSTTPREINGVHWDGPTSCKDFGRRGVWPWGIWHVPDGSCF
;
A
#
# COMPACT_ATOMS: atom_id res chain seq x y z
N MET A 1 -6.89 37.29 -50.31
CA MET A 1 -6.78 37.72 -48.91
C MET A 1 -7.55 36.71 -48.06
N ASP A 2 -7.29 35.41 -48.25
CA ASP A 2 -6.14 34.60 -47.77
C ASP A 2 -6.53 34.03 -46.40
N ALA A 3 -7.03 32.79 -46.30
CA ALA A 3 -6.37 31.48 -46.46
C ALA A 3 -5.46 31.08 -45.27
N SER A 4 -5.58 29.78 -44.92
CA SER A 4 -4.74 28.95 -44.03
C SER A 4 -5.30 28.77 -42.61
N ASP A 5 -5.94 27.65 -42.30
CA ASP A 5 -5.41 26.29 -42.05
C ASP A 5 -4.62 26.17 -40.75
N GLY A 6 -5.25 25.55 -39.75
CA GLY A 6 -4.63 25.10 -38.51
C GLY A 6 -5.19 23.73 -38.14
N SER A 7 -4.52 22.67 -38.60
CA SER A 7 -4.78 21.28 -38.23
C SER A 7 -4.28 20.98 -36.80
N PRO A 8 -5.02 20.21 -35.98
CA PRO A 8 -4.51 19.73 -34.70
C PRO A 8 -3.69 18.45 -34.87
N SER A 9 -2.45 18.46 -34.36
CA SER A 9 -1.55 17.30 -34.31
C SER A 9 -2.01 16.30 -33.27
N TYR A 10 -2.34 15.08 -33.70
CA TYR A 10 -2.54 13.92 -32.84
C TYR A 10 -1.18 13.41 -32.32
N VAL A 11 -1.00 13.46 -31.01
CA VAL A 11 0.10 12.77 -30.32
C VAL A 11 -0.35 11.34 -30.02
N TYR A 12 0.23 10.38 -30.74
CA TYR A 12 0.17 8.96 -30.42
C TYR A 12 1.00 8.69 -29.15
N VAL A 13 0.35 8.33 -28.05
CA VAL A 13 1.02 7.72 -26.89
C VAL A 13 0.86 6.21 -26.99
N ASN A 14 1.98 5.55 -27.24
CA ASN A 14 2.12 4.10 -27.32
C ASN A 14 1.65 3.40 -26.04
N GLY A 15 0.72 2.46 -26.22
CA GLY A 15 0.40 1.45 -25.23
C GLY A 15 1.56 0.46 -25.06
N ARG A 16 2.03 0.30 -23.82
CA ARG A 16 2.88 -0.81 -23.40
C ARG A 16 2.03 -1.80 -22.63
N SER A 17 1.76 -2.92 -23.28
CA SER A 17 1.16 -4.11 -22.70
C SER A 17 2.19 -4.90 -21.87
N GLN A 18 1.69 -5.50 -20.79
CA GLN A 18 2.18 -6.69 -20.09
C GLN A 18 3.59 -6.68 -19.49
N GLN A 19 3.65 -6.71 -18.16
CA GLN A 19 4.05 -7.91 -17.42
C GLN A 19 3.72 -7.75 -15.93
N ARG A 20 2.74 -8.51 -15.45
CA ARG A 20 2.56 -8.83 -14.03
C ARG A 20 3.80 -9.65 -13.60
N GLN A 21 4.73 -9.02 -12.92
CA GLN A 21 5.73 -9.72 -12.12
C GLN A 21 5.11 -9.98 -10.74
N GLN A 22 4.99 -11.26 -10.40
CA GLN A 22 4.71 -11.73 -9.05
C GLN A 22 5.87 -11.29 -8.13
N PRO A 23 5.61 -10.84 -6.89
CA PRO A 23 6.69 -10.57 -5.95
C PRO A 23 7.30 -11.88 -5.44
N PRO A 24 8.64 -11.92 -5.22
CA PRO A 24 9.27 -13.07 -4.60
C PRO A 24 8.89 -13.16 -3.11
N LEU A 25 8.38 -14.33 -2.73
CA LEU A 25 8.35 -14.81 -1.34
C LEU A 25 9.80 -15.01 -0.88
N GLN A 26 10.32 -14.08 -0.09
CA GLN A 26 11.54 -14.27 0.69
C GLN A 26 11.43 -13.62 2.06
N GLY A 27 11.81 -14.37 3.08
CA GLY A 27 12.42 -13.79 4.28
C GLY A 27 11.55 -13.76 5.52
N PHE A 28 11.32 -14.92 6.12
CA PHE A 28 11.28 -15.05 7.57
C PHE A 28 12.53 -14.39 8.18
N PHE A 29 12.39 -13.22 8.81
CA PHE A 29 13.34 -12.74 9.81
C PHE A 29 12.55 -12.17 10.98
N SER A 30 12.55 -12.92 12.08
CA SER A 30 12.14 -12.48 13.40
C SER A 30 13.02 -11.29 13.84
N GLY A 31 12.50 -10.09 13.68
CA GLY A 31 13.05 -8.87 14.25
C GLY A 31 12.49 -8.63 15.65
N ARG A 32 13.33 -8.86 16.66
CA ARG A 32 13.09 -8.60 18.09
C ARG A 32 12.54 -7.19 18.33
N SER A 33 11.55 -7.12 19.22
CA SER A 33 11.16 -5.92 19.95
C SER A 33 12.38 -5.32 20.67
N PHE A 34 12.78 -4.13 20.27
CA PHE A 34 13.72 -3.31 21.05
C PHE A 34 12.88 -2.28 21.80
N GLN A 35 12.57 -2.58 23.06
CA GLN A 35 12.12 -1.59 24.03
C GLN A 35 13.19 -0.50 24.13
N GLN A 36 12.84 0.73 23.77
CA GLN A 36 13.57 1.90 24.20
C GLN A 36 13.09 2.25 25.61
N ASP A 37 13.71 1.61 26.58
CA ASP A 37 13.80 2.10 27.95
C ASP A 37 15.20 2.71 28.15
N GLU A 38 15.21 3.79 28.92
CA GLU A 38 16.34 4.40 29.61
C GLU A 38 17.37 5.22 28.81
N ARG A 39 17.46 6.49 29.20
CA ARG A 39 18.73 7.14 29.57
C ARG A 39 18.45 8.36 30.46
N GLU A 40 18.35 8.10 31.76
CA GLU A 40 18.71 9.09 32.78
C GLU A 40 20.23 9.22 32.85
N PRO A 41 20.80 10.43 32.96
CA PRO A 41 22.22 10.59 33.24
C PRO A 41 22.50 10.50 34.74
N LEU A 42 22.93 9.31 35.21
CA LEU A 42 23.68 9.16 36.45
C LEU A 42 25.15 9.53 36.19
N LEU A 43 25.55 10.73 36.61
CA LEU A 43 26.96 11.09 36.76
C LEU A 43 27.33 11.15 38.24
N SER A 44 27.96 10.04 38.65
CA SER A 44 29.33 10.05 39.16
C SER A 44 29.56 10.64 40.55
N GLN A 45 29.08 9.89 41.54
CA GLN A 45 29.67 9.84 42.86
C GLN A 45 30.93 8.94 42.77
N HIS A 46 32.12 9.54 42.73
CA HIS A 46 33.37 8.79 42.78
C HIS A 46 34.39 9.44 43.73
N SER A 47 34.73 8.61 44.72
CA SER A 47 35.96 8.55 45.53
C SER A 47 36.32 9.71 46.45
N ASP A 48 35.95 9.49 47.71
CA ASP A 48 36.80 9.74 48.88
C ASP A 48 38.28 9.45 48.59
N ILE A 49 39.11 10.50 48.66
CA ILE A 49 40.56 10.34 48.85
C ILE A 49 40.83 10.59 50.33
N ARG A 50 40.75 9.48 51.08
CA ARG A 50 41.28 9.31 52.42
C ARG A 50 42.79 9.14 52.30
N THR A 51 43.54 10.23 52.40
CA THR A 51 45.00 10.17 52.58
C THR A 51 45.31 10.02 54.07
N GLU A 52 45.15 8.79 54.57
CA GLU A 52 45.92 8.29 55.70
C GLU A 52 47.34 7.89 55.22
N TYR A 53 48.23 7.68 56.20
CA TYR A 53 49.61 7.16 56.12
C TYR A 53 50.74 8.19 56.02
N GLY A 54 51.35 8.45 57.18
CA GLY A 54 52.59 9.19 57.31
C GLY A 54 53.24 9.09 58.69
N LEU A 55 53.24 7.89 59.27
CA LEU A 55 54.00 7.50 60.46
C LEU A 55 55.41 8.14 60.51
N SER A 56 55.71 8.90 61.56
CA SER A 56 57.09 9.09 62.02
C SER A 56 57.28 8.47 63.40
N ARG A 57 58.31 7.63 63.43
CA ARG A 57 58.67 6.65 64.44
C ARG A 57 59.21 7.27 65.73
N ILE A 58 58.85 6.62 66.83
CA ILE A 58 59.53 6.52 68.12
C ILE A 58 61.06 6.34 67.96
N PRO A 59 61.90 7.02 68.77
CA PRO A 59 63.18 6.48 69.22
C PRO A 59 63.03 5.74 70.56
N LYS A 60 63.72 4.60 70.62
CA LYS A 60 63.68 3.52 71.60
C LYS A 60 64.25 3.88 72.99
N PRO A 61 63.92 3.08 74.03
CA PRO A 61 64.51 3.17 75.37
C PRO A 61 65.98 2.75 75.37
N ILE A 62 66.86 3.53 75.99
CA ILE A 62 68.28 3.21 76.15
C ILE A 62 68.54 2.65 77.55
N ARG A 63 69.31 1.56 77.56
CA ARG A 63 69.68 0.64 78.64
C ARG A 63 70.47 1.25 79.80
N SER A 64 70.29 0.60 80.94
CA SER A 64 71.10 0.61 82.17
C SER A 64 72.55 0.15 81.99
N ILE A 65 73.52 0.85 82.61
CA ILE A 65 74.88 0.39 83.01
C ILE A 65 75.40 1.29 84.17
N PRO A 66 76.47 0.97 84.93
CA PRO A 66 76.44 0.39 86.27
C PRO A 66 76.95 1.32 87.39
N ALA A 67 76.69 0.93 88.64
CA ALA A 67 77.21 1.55 89.85
C ALA A 67 78.74 1.49 89.92
N SER A 68 79.41 2.64 90.06
CA SER A 68 80.79 2.73 90.55
C SER A 68 80.91 3.80 91.63
N LYS A 69 81.60 3.46 92.72
CA LYS A 69 81.74 4.27 93.93
C LYS A 69 82.93 5.23 93.77
N SER A 70 82.70 6.54 93.70
CA SER A 70 83.67 7.56 94.15
C SER A 70 82.95 8.87 94.50
N LEU A 71 82.27 8.85 95.66
CA LEU A 71 81.40 9.91 96.15
C LEU A 71 82.20 10.84 97.08
N SER A 72 82.98 11.78 96.52
CA SER A 72 83.51 12.91 97.31
C SER A 72 84.04 14.11 96.50
N LEU A 73 84.27 14.00 95.18
CA LEU A 73 84.74 15.13 94.34
C LEU A 73 83.68 15.71 93.39
N LEU A 74 82.57 15.00 93.13
CA LEU A 74 81.47 15.48 92.28
C LEU A 74 80.63 16.61 92.92
N ALA A 75 80.53 16.65 94.25
CA ALA A 75 79.71 17.64 94.97
C ALA A 75 80.20 19.09 94.81
N VAL A 76 81.53 19.30 94.74
CA VAL A 76 82.11 20.64 94.57
C VAL A 76 81.95 21.13 93.13
N PHE A 77 82.12 20.24 92.13
CA PHE A 77 81.88 20.58 90.73
C PHE A 77 80.39 20.87 90.43
N SER A 78 79.45 20.15 91.06
CA SER A 78 78.01 20.44 90.88
C SER A 78 77.61 21.82 91.42
N ILE A 79 78.17 22.26 92.55
CA ILE A 79 77.88 23.59 93.11
C ILE A 79 78.45 24.69 92.20
N LEU A 80 79.65 24.49 91.65
CA LEU A 80 80.29 25.43 90.73
C LEU A 80 79.55 25.51 89.38
N LEU A 81 79.08 24.37 88.85
CA LEU A 81 78.26 24.33 87.63
C LEU A 81 76.87 24.93 87.83
N LEU A 82 76.25 24.79 89.01
CA LEU A 82 74.99 25.44 89.33
C LEU A 82 75.14 26.97 89.40
N TYR A 83 76.24 27.47 90.00
CA TYR A 83 76.54 28.89 90.01
C TYR A 83 76.80 29.46 88.61
N LEU A 84 77.63 28.76 87.80
CA LEU A 84 77.89 29.16 86.43
C LEU A 84 76.60 29.15 85.58
N GLY A 85 75.78 28.10 85.75
CA GLY A 85 74.50 27.93 85.08
C GLY A 85 73.51 29.04 85.44
N TYR A 86 73.43 29.46 86.70
CA TYR A 86 72.54 30.54 87.13
C TYR A 86 72.95 31.90 86.54
N THR A 87 74.25 32.21 86.51
CA THR A 87 74.74 33.46 85.90
C THR A 87 74.64 33.46 84.38
N LEU A 88 74.84 32.33 83.72
CA LEU A 88 74.67 32.20 82.27
C LEU A 88 73.19 32.16 81.86
N ASN A 89 72.29 31.67 82.72
CA ASN A 89 70.85 31.65 82.47
C ASN A 89 70.29 33.06 82.27
N GLY A 90 70.73 34.07 83.03
CA GLY A 90 70.26 35.44 82.83
C GLY A 90 70.59 36.01 81.44
N VAL A 91 71.81 35.75 80.95
CA VAL A 91 72.28 36.23 79.65
C VAL A 91 71.67 35.42 78.50
N ILE A 92 71.65 34.10 78.63
CA ILE A 92 71.06 33.19 77.63
C ILE A 92 69.55 33.44 77.50
N ASN A 93 68.84 33.64 78.61
CA ASN A 93 67.39 33.85 78.61
C ASN A 93 67.01 35.22 78.02
N SER A 94 67.80 36.27 78.27
CA SER A 94 67.58 37.59 77.64
C SER A 94 67.71 37.53 76.12
N THR A 95 68.82 36.95 75.62
CA THR A 95 69.04 36.80 74.16
C THR A 95 68.00 35.87 73.52
N TYR A 96 67.56 34.83 74.24
CA TYR A 96 66.48 33.93 73.81
C TYR A 96 65.15 34.67 73.67
N TYR A 97 64.73 35.46 74.65
CA TYR A 97 63.49 36.24 74.58
C TYR A 97 63.52 37.32 73.49
N GLU A 98 64.68 37.96 73.23
CA GLU A 98 64.79 38.89 72.12
C GLU A 98 64.68 38.20 70.76
N VAL A 99 65.27 37.01 70.59
CA VAL A 99 65.12 36.21 69.36
C VAL A 99 63.67 35.76 69.17
N VAL A 100 63.01 35.29 70.24
CA VAL A 100 61.59 34.90 70.20
C VAL A 100 60.69 36.10 69.89
N ARG A 101 60.94 37.27 70.48
CA ARG A 101 60.18 38.49 70.19
C ARG A 101 60.36 38.93 68.74
N ARG A 102 61.58 38.90 68.20
CA ARG A 102 61.82 39.18 66.78
C ARG A 102 61.12 38.16 65.86
N GLN A 103 61.11 36.89 66.26
CA GLN A 103 60.40 35.84 65.51
C GLN A 103 58.89 36.10 65.51
N TRP A 104 58.32 36.48 66.64
CA TRP A 104 56.91 36.89 66.74
C TRP A 104 56.60 38.15 65.94
N ASP A 105 57.45 39.18 65.96
CA ASP A 105 57.25 40.37 65.13
C ASP A 105 57.26 40.03 63.62
N ILE A 106 58.11 39.06 63.20
CA ILE A 106 58.14 38.56 61.82
C ILE A 106 56.86 37.79 61.50
N GLU A 107 56.41 36.92 62.41
CA GLU A 107 55.18 36.15 62.28
C GLU A 107 53.93 37.04 62.26
N GLU A 108 53.88 38.07 63.09
CA GLU A 108 52.78 39.03 63.14
C GLU A 108 52.70 39.82 61.83
N ARG A 109 53.82 40.32 61.31
CA ARG A 109 53.85 40.97 59.98
C ARG A 109 53.46 40.01 58.86
N PHE A 110 53.84 38.73 58.98
CA PHE A 110 53.44 37.71 58.01
C PHE A 110 51.92 37.47 58.07
N HIS A 111 51.34 37.35 59.27
CA HIS A 111 49.90 37.22 59.46
C HIS A 111 49.13 38.47 59.05
N GLU A 112 49.66 39.68 59.27
CA GLU A 112 49.06 40.92 58.76
C GLU A 112 49.01 40.93 57.24
N LYS A 113 50.11 40.54 56.56
CA LYS A 113 50.12 40.40 55.11
C LYS A 113 49.12 39.35 54.61
N GLN A 114 49.03 38.21 55.30
CA GLN A 114 48.03 37.18 54.96
C GLN A 114 46.60 37.66 55.18
N ARG A 115 46.31 38.37 56.28
CA ARG A 115 44.99 38.97 56.53
C ARG A 115 44.66 40.01 55.47
N GLY A 116 45.61 40.85 55.09
CA GLY A 116 45.45 41.83 54.01
C GLY A 116 45.13 41.16 52.67
N ALA A 117 45.91 40.13 52.28
CA ALA A 117 45.66 39.36 51.07
C ALA A 117 44.30 38.63 51.11
N TRP A 118 43.95 38.05 52.26
CA TRP A 118 42.66 37.40 52.48
C TRP A 118 41.49 38.39 52.36
N MET A 119 41.57 39.57 52.95
CA MET A 119 40.54 40.61 52.84
C MET A 119 40.33 41.05 51.40
N ILE A 120 41.41 41.20 50.61
CA ILE A 120 41.32 41.50 49.18
C ILE A 120 40.60 40.37 48.43
N GLU A 121 40.91 39.11 48.74
CA GLU A 121 40.28 37.96 48.10
C GLU A 121 38.79 37.83 48.46
N VAL A 122 38.44 38.09 49.72
CA VAL A 122 37.04 38.17 50.18
C VAL A 122 36.28 39.25 49.41
N GLN A 123 36.87 40.45 49.25
CA GLN A 123 36.25 41.53 48.48
C GLN A 123 36.04 41.14 47.00
N LYS A 124 37.01 40.47 46.37
CA LYS A 124 36.83 39.96 45.00
C LYS A 124 35.70 38.94 44.91
N HIS A 125 35.62 38.02 45.87
CA HIS A 125 34.55 37.03 45.91
C HIS A 125 33.17 37.67 46.12
N GLU A 126 33.09 38.68 46.98
CA GLU A 126 31.85 39.43 47.20
C GLU A 126 31.42 40.17 45.94
N ALA A 127 32.35 40.87 45.28
CA ALA A 127 32.10 41.53 44.00
C ALA A 127 31.63 40.54 42.93
N LEU A 128 32.27 39.36 42.84
CA LEU A 128 31.87 38.30 41.90
C LEU A 128 30.48 37.74 42.22
N ARG A 129 30.11 37.60 43.50
CA ARG A 129 28.75 37.17 43.89
C ARG A 129 27.71 38.20 43.48
N VAL A 130 28.01 39.49 43.64
CA VAL A 130 27.12 40.57 43.18
C VAL A 130 26.95 40.53 41.66
N THR A 131 28.03 40.34 40.88
CA THR A 131 27.92 40.20 39.42
C THR A 131 27.11 38.97 39.03
N MET A 132 27.36 37.81 39.67
CA MET A 132 26.59 36.59 39.41
C MET A 132 25.10 36.75 39.74
N ASN A 133 24.76 37.44 40.83
CA ASN A 133 23.37 37.71 41.20
C ASN A 133 22.69 38.63 40.18
N ASN A 134 23.38 39.68 39.74
CA ASN A 134 22.86 40.59 38.72
C ASN A 134 22.67 39.87 37.38
N ASP A 135 23.64 39.04 36.98
CA ASP A 135 23.53 38.23 35.77
C ASP A 135 22.35 37.25 35.89
N ALA A 136 22.19 36.58 37.03
CA ALA A 136 21.07 35.69 37.29
C ALA A 136 19.72 36.42 37.16
N ALA A 137 19.58 37.63 37.71
CA ALA A 137 18.38 38.44 37.57
C ALA A 137 18.10 38.81 36.10
N LEU A 138 19.12 39.22 35.33
CA LEU A 138 19.00 39.49 33.89
C LEU A 138 18.64 38.24 33.08
N TRP A 139 19.12 37.07 33.51
CA TRP A 139 18.75 35.80 32.90
C TRP A 139 17.29 35.42 33.17
N GLU A 140 16.80 35.66 34.38
CA GLU A 140 15.40 35.45 34.75
C GLU A 140 14.46 36.38 33.98
N GLU A 141 14.79 37.66 33.88
CA GLU A 141 14.00 38.63 33.11
C GLU A 141 13.92 38.23 31.62
N ARG A 142 15.05 37.86 31.00
CA ARG A 142 15.08 37.39 29.62
C ARG A 142 14.30 36.08 29.42
N ARG A 143 14.29 35.19 30.42
CA ARG A 143 13.49 33.96 30.38
C ARG A 143 12.01 34.32 30.41
N ALA A 144 11.58 35.17 31.34
CA ALA A 144 10.19 35.62 31.44
C ALA A 144 9.72 36.31 30.15
N GLN A 145 10.54 37.17 29.54
CA GLN A 145 10.20 37.80 28.26
C GLN A 145 10.03 36.77 27.13
N ARG A 146 10.93 35.78 27.04
CA ARG A 146 10.80 34.70 26.05
C ARG A 146 9.56 33.85 26.27
N ASP A 147 9.22 33.56 27.53
CA ASP A 147 8.05 32.77 27.87
C ASP A 147 6.75 33.50 27.46
N LEU A 148 6.69 34.82 27.69
CA LEU A 148 5.57 35.66 27.22
C LEU A 148 5.45 35.68 25.69
N VAL A 149 6.57 35.84 24.97
CA VAL A 149 6.58 35.79 23.49
C VAL A 149 6.13 34.43 23.00
N TRP A 150 6.66 33.36 23.61
CA TRP A 150 6.30 31.98 23.30
C TRP A 150 4.82 31.68 23.55
N GLU A 151 4.24 32.22 24.62
CA GLU A 151 2.80 32.12 24.90
C GLU A 151 1.95 32.84 23.85
N ALA A 152 2.34 34.05 23.46
CA ALA A 152 1.66 34.81 22.41
C ALA A 152 1.74 34.09 21.05
N GLU A 153 2.91 33.54 20.69
CA GLU A 153 3.09 32.74 19.47
C GLU A 153 2.24 31.48 19.49
N ARG A 154 2.21 30.74 20.61
CA ARG A 154 1.35 29.55 20.77
C ARG A 154 -0.13 29.90 20.62
N ALA A 155 -0.58 31.01 21.23
CA ALA A 155 -1.96 31.45 21.12
C ALA A 155 -2.31 31.82 19.66
N SER A 156 -1.42 32.52 18.96
CA SER A 156 -1.59 32.86 17.54
C SER A 156 -1.63 31.61 16.66
N MET A 157 -0.70 30.66 16.84
CA MET A 157 -0.70 29.39 16.12
C MET A 157 -1.98 28.58 16.38
N GLU A 158 -2.48 28.56 17.62
CA GLU A 158 -3.73 27.86 17.95
C GLU A 158 -4.95 28.49 17.28
N GLN A 159 -5.00 29.84 17.21
CA GLN A 159 -6.03 30.53 16.45
C GLN A 159 -5.97 30.21 14.95
N GLN A 160 -4.77 30.19 14.36
CA GLN A 160 -4.58 29.78 12.96
C GLN A 160 -5.00 28.32 12.73
N ARG A 161 -4.66 27.41 13.64
CA ARG A 161 -5.09 26.00 13.56
C ARG A 161 -6.61 25.87 13.61
N LYS A 162 -7.28 26.61 14.51
CA LYS A 162 -8.75 26.65 14.58
C LYS A 162 -9.37 27.21 13.31
N ALA A 163 -8.79 28.26 12.74
CA ALA A 163 -9.26 28.85 11.47
C ALA A 163 -9.12 27.84 10.32
N MET A 164 -7.94 27.23 10.15
CA MET A 164 -7.71 26.19 9.15
C MET A 164 -8.61 24.96 9.35
N ALA A 165 -8.89 24.57 10.59
CA ALA A 165 -9.78 23.46 10.89
C ALA A 165 -11.23 23.74 10.45
N LYS A 166 -11.76 24.94 10.76
CA LYS A 166 -13.09 25.36 10.30
C LYS A 166 -13.17 25.43 8.77
N GLU A 167 -12.12 25.95 8.14
CA GLU A 167 -12.05 26.02 6.68
C GLU A 167 -12.08 24.61 6.07
N ARG A 168 -11.26 23.68 6.59
CA ARG A 168 -11.25 22.28 6.16
C ARG A 168 -12.60 21.58 6.36
N GLU A 169 -13.30 21.87 7.45
CA GLU A 169 -14.65 21.35 7.68
C GLU A 169 -15.64 21.89 6.64
N GLY A 170 -15.55 23.19 6.31
CA GLY A 170 -16.34 23.80 5.23
C GLY A 170 -16.10 23.12 3.88
N TRP A 171 -14.83 22.97 3.49
CA TRP A 171 -14.44 22.26 2.26
C TRP A 171 -14.84 20.78 2.26
N ALA A 172 -14.90 20.12 3.42
CA ALA A 172 -15.37 18.74 3.52
C ALA A 172 -16.88 18.63 3.24
N LYS A 173 -17.69 19.51 3.85
CA LYS A 173 -19.15 19.57 3.61
C LYS A 173 -19.48 19.92 2.16
N GLU A 174 -18.77 20.88 1.57
CA GLU A 174 -18.98 21.26 0.16
C GLU A 174 -18.65 20.09 -0.80
N ARG A 175 -17.55 19.36 -0.55
CA ARG A 175 -17.20 18.18 -1.35
C ARG A 175 -18.22 17.07 -1.23
N GLU A 176 -18.73 16.83 -0.02
CA GLU A 176 -19.79 15.84 0.20
C GLU A 176 -21.08 16.22 -0.55
N GLU A 177 -21.48 17.49 -0.47
CA GLU A 177 -22.67 17.97 -1.18
C GLU A 177 -22.49 17.90 -2.70
N ARG A 178 -21.33 18.30 -3.23
CA ARG A 178 -21.00 18.18 -4.66
C ARG A 178 -21.03 16.71 -5.10
N GLY A 179 -20.47 15.81 -4.30
CA GLY A 179 -20.51 14.37 -4.56
C GLY A 179 -21.93 13.81 -4.54
N ARG A 180 -22.81 14.31 -3.65
CA ARG A 180 -24.24 13.93 -3.62
C ARG A 180 -24.97 14.39 -4.89
N ARG A 181 -24.76 15.64 -5.32
CA ARG A 181 -25.36 16.19 -6.54
C ARG A 181 -24.92 15.41 -7.78
N GLN A 182 -23.63 15.12 -7.90
CA GLN A 182 -23.11 14.34 -9.02
C GLN A 182 -23.70 12.93 -9.07
N LYS A 183 -23.79 12.23 -7.92
CA LYS A 183 -24.44 10.90 -7.86
C LYS A 183 -25.92 10.95 -8.24
N GLU A 184 -26.63 11.99 -7.84
CA GLU A 184 -28.04 12.18 -8.19
C GLU A 184 -28.23 12.47 -9.69
N GLU A 185 -27.35 13.29 -10.27
CA GLU A 185 -27.31 13.55 -11.72
C GLU A 185 -26.96 12.30 -12.52
N GLU A 186 -25.97 11.53 -12.08
CA GLU A 186 -25.60 10.25 -12.71
C GLU A 186 -26.74 9.24 -12.63
N ARG A 187 -27.41 9.12 -11.47
CA ARG A 187 -28.60 8.27 -11.32
C ARG A 187 -29.71 8.74 -12.26
N LYS A 188 -29.99 10.04 -12.30
CA LYS A 188 -31.02 10.59 -13.19
C LYS A 188 -30.68 10.32 -14.66
N LYS A 189 -29.42 10.48 -15.06
CA LYS A 189 -28.94 10.18 -16.41
C LYS A 189 -29.13 8.69 -16.72
N HIS A 190 -28.78 7.81 -15.80
CA HIS A 190 -28.99 6.37 -15.95
C HIS A 190 -30.47 6.02 -16.08
N ASP A 191 -31.33 6.54 -15.20
CA ASP A 191 -32.77 6.34 -15.25
C ASP A 191 -33.38 6.87 -16.57
N ASP A 192 -32.90 8.02 -17.06
CA ASP A 192 -33.32 8.59 -18.35
C ASP A 192 -32.83 7.76 -19.54
N GLU A 193 -31.64 7.16 -19.46
CA GLU A 193 -31.12 6.21 -20.46
C GLU A 193 -31.90 4.89 -20.46
N ASP A 194 -32.26 4.37 -19.29
CA ASP A 194 -33.07 3.15 -19.15
C ASP A 194 -34.48 3.36 -19.72
N LYS A 195 -35.14 4.47 -19.37
CA LYS A 195 -36.45 4.84 -19.96
C LYS A 195 -36.39 4.96 -21.48
N LYS A 196 -35.30 5.53 -22.03
CA LYS A 196 -35.10 5.60 -23.48
C LYS A 196 -34.95 4.20 -24.10
N ARG A 197 -34.36 3.24 -23.38
CA ARG A 197 -34.19 1.85 -23.85
C ARG A 197 -35.47 1.02 -23.74
N GLU A 198 -36.32 1.30 -22.76
CA GLU A 198 -37.61 0.61 -22.57
C GLU A 198 -38.58 0.83 -23.75
N GLY A 199 -38.55 2.02 -24.37
CA GLY A 199 -39.38 2.33 -25.53
C GLY A 199 -38.96 1.62 -26.83
N ILE A 200 -37.75 1.06 -26.89
CA ILE A 200 -37.25 0.34 -28.05
C ILE A 200 -37.87 -1.05 -28.04
N THR A 201 -38.46 -1.50 -29.14
CA THR A 201 -39.08 -2.83 -29.24
C THR A 201 -38.66 -3.55 -30.52
N TRP A 202 -38.86 -4.87 -30.54
CA TRP A 202 -38.75 -5.66 -31.76
C TRP A 202 -40.10 -5.68 -32.45
N GLU A 203 -40.13 -5.35 -33.74
CA GLU A 203 -41.33 -5.35 -34.58
C GLU A 203 -41.21 -6.32 -35.75
N GLY A 204 -42.35 -6.89 -36.15
CA GLY A 204 -42.43 -7.73 -37.33
C GLY A 204 -41.59 -9.00 -37.23
N LEU A 205 -41.65 -9.69 -36.08
CA LEU A 205 -41.00 -10.99 -35.95
C LEU A 205 -41.56 -11.95 -37.01
N GLN A 206 -40.71 -12.34 -37.96
CA GLN A 206 -41.05 -13.19 -39.08
C GLN A 206 -40.11 -14.39 -39.10
N GLY A 207 -40.70 -15.58 -39.17
CA GLY A 207 -39.96 -16.80 -39.49
C GLY A 207 -39.61 -16.81 -40.97
N GLY A 208 -38.33 -16.94 -41.28
CA GLY A 208 -37.83 -17.14 -42.62
C GLY A 208 -37.69 -18.61 -42.98
N ARG A 209 -36.73 -18.89 -43.86
CA ARG A 209 -36.39 -20.25 -44.32
C ARG A 209 -35.80 -21.12 -43.23
N CYS A 210 -35.84 -22.43 -43.46
CA CYS A 210 -35.13 -23.39 -42.61
C CYS A 210 -33.63 -23.32 -42.94
N SER A 211 -32.82 -22.98 -41.94
CA SER A 211 -31.37 -22.86 -42.12
C SER A 211 -30.68 -24.22 -42.06
N ARG A 212 -31.22 -25.15 -41.26
CA ARG A 212 -30.80 -26.56 -41.13
C ARG A 212 -31.90 -27.38 -40.46
N TYR A 213 -31.69 -28.69 -40.28
CA TYR A 213 -32.63 -29.57 -39.58
C TYR A 213 -33.05 -28.98 -38.21
N GLU A 214 -34.36 -28.91 -37.99
CA GLU A 214 -34.98 -28.34 -36.78
C GLU A 214 -34.58 -26.89 -36.46
N THR A 215 -33.96 -26.17 -37.40
CA THR A 215 -33.52 -24.78 -37.18
C THR A 215 -34.14 -23.83 -38.20
N ARG A 216 -34.81 -22.79 -37.71
CA ARG A 216 -35.37 -21.70 -38.52
C ARG A 216 -34.65 -20.38 -38.24
N GLU A 217 -34.41 -19.61 -39.29
CA GLU A 217 -33.95 -18.22 -39.14
C GLU A 217 -35.16 -17.31 -38.89
N TYR A 218 -35.13 -16.54 -37.81
CA TYR A 218 -36.11 -15.50 -37.52
C TYR A 218 -35.49 -14.14 -37.74
N THR A 219 -36.29 -13.19 -38.21
CA THR A 219 -35.88 -11.80 -38.37
C THR A 219 -36.91 -10.87 -37.75
N ALA A 220 -36.45 -9.73 -37.23
CA ALA A 220 -37.29 -8.69 -36.67
C ALA A 220 -36.55 -7.36 -36.76
N VAL A 221 -37.31 -6.28 -36.95
CA VAL A 221 -36.75 -4.94 -37.07
C VAL A 221 -36.78 -4.27 -35.69
N LEU A 222 -35.68 -3.63 -35.32
CA LEU A 222 -35.61 -2.81 -34.12
C LEU A 222 -36.34 -1.48 -34.37
N SER A 223 -37.39 -1.21 -33.62
CA SER A 223 -38.23 -0.01 -33.78
C SER A 223 -38.07 0.97 -32.62
N HIS A 224 -38.53 2.21 -32.84
CA HIS A 224 -38.54 3.29 -31.85
C HIS A 224 -37.18 3.65 -31.24
N VAL A 225 -36.09 3.44 -31.96
CA VAL A 225 -34.75 3.83 -31.51
C VAL A 225 -34.64 5.37 -31.46
N PRO A 226 -34.43 6.00 -30.29
CA PRO A 226 -34.30 7.45 -30.19
C PRO A 226 -33.07 7.97 -30.94
N LEU A 227 -33.15 9.20 -31.46
CA LEU A 227 -32.01 9.87 -32.09
C LEU A 227 -30.81 9.94 -31.12
N GLY A 228 -29.63 9.56 -31.61
CA GLY A 228 -28.38 9.58 -30.84
C GLY A 228 -28.08 8.28 -30.07
N VAL A 229 -28.98 7.30 -30.07
CA VAL A 229 -28.71 5.95 -29.54
C VAL A 229 -28.10 5.08 -30.65
N ASP A 230 -27.05 4.32 -30.33
CA ASP A 230 -26.47 3.34 -31.26
C ASP A 230 -27.39 2.12 -31.40
N ALA A 231 -28.17 2.08 -32.48
CA ALA A 231 -29.10 1.00 -32.79
C ALA A 231 -28.41 -0.37 -32.90
N MET A 232 -27.16 -0.42 -33.35
CA MET A 232 -26.40 -1.67 -33.48
C MET A 232 -25.99 -2.23 -32.12
N GLU A 233 -25.57 -1.36 -31.19
CA GLU A 233 -25.30 -1.77 -29.81
C GLU A 233 -26.57 -2.29 -29.13
N VAL A 234 -27.70 -1.59 -29.31
CA VAL A 234 -28.99 -2.03 -28.75
C VAL A 234 -29.40 -3.38 -29.32
N CYS A 235 -29.30 -3.58 -30.64
CA CYS A 235 -29.62 -4.85 -31.29
C CYS A 235 -28.89 -6.02 -30.64
N ARG A 236 -27.57 -5.94 -30.45
CA ARG A 236 -26.76 -7.04 -29.89
C ARG A 236 -27.12 -7.42 -28.45
N ARG A 237 -27.67 -6.48 -27.67
CA ARG A 237 -27.96 -6.68 -26.25
C ARG A 237 -29.43 -6.93 -25.94
N LYS A 238 -30.34 -6.59 -26.87
CA LYS A 238 -31.77 -6.65 -26.63
C LYS A 238 -32.31 -8.04 -26.97
N PRO A 239 -32.82 -8.81 -25.99
CA PRO A 239 -33.39 -10.11 -26.27
C PRO A 239 -34.76 -10.00 -26.93
N ILE A 240 -35.17 -11.07 -27.59
CA ILE A 240 -36.55 -11.31 -28.05
C ILE A 240 -37.05 -12.63 -27.46
N VAL A 241 -38.37 -12.82 -27.38
CA VAL A 241 -38.96 -14.09 -26.96
C VAL A 241 -39.47 -14.84 -28.19
N VAL A 242 -38.88 -16.00 -28.50
CA VAL A 242 -39.35 -16.92 -29.56
C VAL A 242 -39.71 -18.25 -28.90
N HIS A 243 -40.92 -18.75 -29.17
CA HIS A 243 -41.46 -19.97 -28.56
C HIS A 243 -41.29 -20.07 -27.04
N GLY A 244 -41.45 -18.93 -26.35
CA GLY A 244 -41.35 -18.84 -24.88
C GLY A 244 -39.92 -18.81 -24.32
N ARG A 245 -38.88 -18.80 -25.16
CA ARG A 245 -37.48 -18.65 -24.73
C ARG A 245 -36.92 -17.28 -25.13
N SER A 246 -36.15 -16.68 -24.22
CA SER A 246 -35.48 -15.40 -24.46
C SER A 246 -34.16 -15.63 -25.19
N LEU A 247 -33.99 -15.02 -26.36
CA LEU A 247 -32.82 -15.18 -27.23
C LEU A 247 -32.21 -13.83 -27.60
N LEU A 248 -30.89 -13.75 -27.59
CA LEU A 248 -30.14 -12.65 -28.20
C LEU A 248 -29.98 -12.92 -29.71
N PRO A 249 -29.94 -11.87 -30.55
CA PRO A 249 -29.74 -12.07 -31.97
C PRO A 249 -28.35 -12.64 -32.26
N SER A 250 -28.29 -13.63 -33.15
CA SER A 250 -27.04 -14.21 -33.65
C SER A 250 -26.24 -13.18 -34.44
N ARG A 251 -26.93 -12.33 -35.21
CA ARG A 251 -26.33 -11.21 -35.95
C ARG A 251 -27.30 -10.03 -36.05
N CYS A 252 -26.72 -8.86 -36.26
CA CYS A 252 -27.43 -7.60 -36.47
C CYS A 252 -27.01 -7.03 -37.81
N GLU A 253 -27.96 -6.54 -38.59
CA GLU A 253 -27.75 -5.96 -39.91
C GLU A 253 -28.30 -4.54 -39.95
N ASP A 254 -27.43 -3.58 -40.26
CA ASP A 254 -27.82 -2.19 -40.50
C ASP A 254 -28.28 -2.04 -41.95
N GLN A 255 -29.54 -1.67 -42.14
CA GLN A 255 -30.15 -1.47 -43.46
C GLN A 255 -29.80 -0.09 -44.05
N GLY A 256 -29.03 0.74 -43.35
CA GLY A 256 -28.49 2.03 -43.81
C GLY A 256 -29.51 3.16 -43.94
N VAL A 257 -30.77 2.84 -44.24
CA VAL A 257 -31.85 3.83 -44.35
C VAL A 257 -32.42 4.12 -42.95
N CYS A 258 -32.24 5.36 -42.50
CA CYS A 258 -32.77 5.86 -41.23
C CYS A 258 -32.32 5.05 -39.98
N GLY A 259 -31.16 4.39 -40.03
CA GLY A 259 -30.63 3.60 -38.91
C GLY A 259 -31.50 2.40 -38.54
N ARG A 260 -32.25 1.86 -39.50
CA ARG A 260 -33.07 0.66 -39.29
C ARG A 260 -32.15 -0.55 -39.14
N VAL A 261 -32.15 -1.15 -37.95
CA VAL A 261 -31.39 -2.36 -37.66
C VAL A 261 -32.31 -3.57 -37.61
N THR A 262 -31.91 -4.65 -38.30
CA THR A 262 -32.63 -5.94 -38.29
C THR A 262 -31.83 -6.94 -37.47
N GLY A 263 -32.48 -7.56 -36.48
CA GLY A 263 -31.93 -8.69 -35.75
C GLY A 263 -32.24 -9.99 -36.47
N HIS A 264 -31.31 -10.93 -36.40
CA HIS A 264 -31.46 -12.28 -36.94
C HIS A 264 -31.20 -13.30 -35.83
N TRP A 265 -32.07 -14.30 -35.71
CA TRP A 265 -31.96 -15.38 -34.71
C TRP A 265 -32.00 -16.73 -35.41
N GLU A 266 -31.11 -17.64 -35.01
CA GLU A 266 -31.18 -19.05 -35.41
C GLU A 266 -31.84 -19.83 -34.27
N VAL A 267 -33.05 -20.32 -34.50
CA VAL A 267 -33.87 -20.99 -33.49
C VAL A 267 -33.90 -22.47 -33.80
N ASP A 268 -33.26 -23.28 -32.97
CA ASP A 268 -33.04 -24.73 -33.13
C ASP A 268 -33.97 -25.60 -32.26
N PHE A 269 -35.08 -25.03 -31.79
CA PHE A 269 -36.04 -25.73 -30.93
C PHE A 269 -37.48 -25.39 -31.32
N ASN A 270 -38.36 -26.39 -31.17
CA ASN A 270 -39.79 -26.25 -31.47
C ASN A 270 -40.08 -25.73 -32.90
N GLU A 271 -39.26 -26.14 -33.87
CA GLU A 271 -39.45 -25.84 -35.30
C GLU A 271 -39.90 -27.08 -36.10
N PRO A 272 -41.10 -27.62 -35.87
CA PRO A 272 -41.57 -28.82 -36.57
C PRO A 272 -41.68 -28.61 -38.09
N GLY A 273 -41.81 -27.35 -38.54
CA GLY A 273 -41.82 -27.00 -39.96
C GLY A 273 -40.45 -27.16 -40.64
N CYS A 274 -39.36 -27.24 -39.87
CA CYS A 274 -38.00 -27.44 -40.35
C CYS A 274 -37.47 -28.87 -40.07
N THR A 275 -38.36 -29.79 -39.71
CA THR A 275 -38.01 -31.21 -39.53
C THR A 275 -38.15 -31.94 -40.86
N THR A 276 -37.03 -32.20 -41.53
CA THR A 276 -36.95 -33.12 -42.66
C THR A 276 -36.83 -34.57 -42.17
N TRP A 277 -37.17 -35.54 -43.02
CA TRP A 277 -36.97 -36.94 -42.65
C TRP A 277 -36.53 -37.79 -43.84
N TRP A 278 -35.89 -38.91 -43.52
CA TRP A 278 -35.47 -39.89 -44.50
C TRP A 278 -36.60 -40.87 -44.81
N ASN A 279 -36.82 -41.11 -46.10
CA ASN A 279 -37.72 -42.14 -46.59
C ASN A 279 -37.15 -43.55 -46.32
N ARG A 280 -37.56 -44.55 -47.11
CA ARG A 280 -37.02 -45.90 -47.05
C ARG A 280 -35.54 -45.93 -47.44
N PHE A 281 -34.76 -46.63 -46.63
CA PHE A 281 -33.36 -46.92 -46.89
C PHE A 281 -33.22 -48.09 -47.87
N ASP A 282 -32.62 -47.81 -49.02
CA ASP A 282 -32.24 -48.81 -50.01
C ASP A 282 -30.83 -49.32 -49.73
N LYS A 283 -30.70 -50.62 -49.42
CA LYS A 283 -29.41 -51.31 -49.34
C LYS A 283 -28.86 -51.46 -50.76
N LYS A 284 -27.76 -50.78 -51.09
CA LYS A 284 -27.15 -50.80 -52.44
C LYS A 284 -26.00 -51.82 -52.61
N GLY A 285 -25.72 -52.60 -51.56
CA GLY A 285 -24.62 -53.58 -51.54
C GLY A 285 -23.33 -53.04 -50.92
N CYS A 286 -22.30 -53.87 -50.87
CA CYS A 286 -21.02 -53.50 -50.25
C CYS A 286 -20.28 -52.48 -51.12
N TYR A 287 -19.88 -51.36 -50.51
CA TYR A 287 -19.10 -50.32 -51.18
C TYR A 287 -17.59 -50.61 -51.12
N ALA A 288 -17.14 -51.09 -49.96
CA ALA A 288 -15.77 -51.50 -49.68
C ALA A 288 -15.78 -52.59 -48.60
N SER A 289 -14.63 -53.21 -48.35
CA SER A 289 -14.48 -54.18 -47.26
C SER A 289 -14.89 -53.56 -45.93
N GLY A 290 -15.84 -54.20 -45.24
CA GLY A 290 -16.44 -53.74 -43.99
C GLY A 290 -17.46 -52.60 -44.10
N LEU A 291 -17.81 -52.11 -45.31
CA LEU A 291 -18.73 -50.98 -45.49
C LEU A 291 -19.90 -51.29 -46.43
N GLN A 292 -21.10 -51.14 -45.89
CA GLN A 292 -22.37 -51.28 -46.60
C GLN A 292 -22.89 -49.91 -47.06
N LEU A 293 -23.26 -49.81 -48.35
CA LEU A 293 -23.85 -48.60 -48.92
C LEU A 293 -25.37 -48.56 -48.70
N TYR A 294 -25.87 -47.46 -48.17
CA TYR A 294 -27.29 -47.17 -48.10
C TYR A 294 -27.62 -45.83 -48.74
N HIS A 295 -28.72 -45.79 -49.48
CA HIS A 295 -29.29 -44.57 -50.04
C HIS A 295 -30.68 -44.33 -49.44
N SER A 296 -31.02 -43.07 -49.16
CA SER A 296 -32.38 -42.70 -48.78
C SER A 296 -32.71 -41.31 -49.31
N GLU A 297 -33.93 -41.14 -49.78
CA GLU A 297 -34.46 -39.86 -50.21
C GLU A 297 -34.82 -38.99 -49.01
N LEU A 298 -34.52 -37.70 -49.09
CA LEU A 298 -34.92 -36.70 -48.10
C LEU A 298 -36.33 -36.16 -48.43
N GLN A 299 -37.18 -36.12 -47.42
CA GLN A 299 -38.57 -35.70 -47.52
C GLN A 299 -38.83 -34.45 -46.68
N ASN A 300 -39.94 -33.77 -46.96
CA ASN A 300 -40.40 -32.54 -46.28
C ASN A 300 -39.46 -31.34 -46.42
N LEU A 301 -38.84 -31.20 -47.59
CA LEU A 301 -38.14 -29.98 -47.95
C LEU A 301 -39.16 -28.92 -48.39
N GLN A 302 -39.09 -27.72 -47.78
CA GLN A 302 -39.93 -26.60 -48.20
C GLN A 302 -39.34 -26.00 -49.48
N GLN A 303 -39.82 -26.46 -50.64
CA GLN A 303 -39.35 -25.98 -51.94
C GLN A 303 -39.73 -24.52 -52.22
N GLU A 304 -40.84 -24.06 -51.63
CA GLU A 304 -41.37 -22.71 -51.83
C GLU A 304 -40.48 -21.65 -51.14
N ASP A 305 -39.85 -21.98 -50.02
CA ASP A 305 -39.04 -21.06 -49.20
C ASP A 305 -37.55 -21.08 -49.55
N HIS A 306 -37.17 -21.78 -50.63
CA HIS A 306 -35.79 -21.93 -51.08
C HIS A 306 -34.84 -22.47 -49.98
N ASP A 307 -35.29 -23.45 -49.21
CA ASP A 307 -34.44 -24.16 -48.26
C ASP A 307 -33.18 -24.66 -48.96
N ASN A 308 -32.03 -24.52 -48.28
CA ASN A 308 -30.80 -25.06 -48.81
C ASN A 308 -30.81 -26.58 -48.61
N TRP A 309 -31.28 -27.31 -49.63
CA TRP A 309 -31.40 -28.76 -49.58
C TRP A 309 -30.10 -29.45 -49.20
N GLN A 310 -28.94 -28.89 -49.55
CA GLN A 310 -27.64 -29.48 -49.22
C GLN A 310 -27.40 -29.44 -47.71
N VAL A 311 -27.74 -28.33 -47.06
CA VAL A 311 -27.62 -28.15 -45.62
C VAL A 311 -28.66 -29.00 -44.89
N MET A 312 -29.91 -29.01 -45.37
CA MET A 312 -30.94 -29.88 -44.80
C MET A 312 -30.52 -31.36 -44.90
N CYS A 313 -30.03 -31.79 -46.06
CA CYS A 313 -29.54 -33.14 -46.27
C CYS A 313 -28.39 -33.50 -45.34
N SER A 314 -27.38 -32.63 -45.19
CA SER A 314 -26.21 -32.93 -44.35
C SER A 314 -26.49 -32.88 -42.85
N THR A 315 -27.59 -32.25 -42.42
CA THR A 315 -27.93 -32.04 -40.99
C THR A 315 -29.13 -32.85 -40.52
N THR A 316 -29.82 -33.58 -41.41
CA THR A 316 -30.97 -34.41 -41.01
C THR A 316 -30.48 -35.71 -40.38
N PRO A 317 -30.70 -35.94 -39.08
CA PRO A 317 -30.17 -37.11 -38.40
C PRO A 317 -30.95 -38.37 -38.74
N ARG A 318 -30.33 -39.52 -38.48
CA ARG A 318 -30.99 -40.83 -38.57
C ARG A 318 -30.33 -41.87 -37.69
N GLU A 319 -31.15 -42.78 -37.19
CA GLU A 319 -30.68 -44.04 -36.62
C GLU A 319 -30.69 -45.16 -37.67
N ILE A 320 -29.53 -45.82 -37.86
CA ILE A 320 -29.34 -46.94 -38.78
C ILE A 320 -28.65 -48.07 -38.02
N ASN A 321 -29.29 -49.26 -37.96
CA ASN A 321 -28.78 -50.42 -37.22
C ASN A 321 -28.47 -50.13 -35.73
N GLY A 322 -29.25 -49.27 -35.07
CA GLY A 322 -29.04 -48.89 -33.67
C GLY A 322 -27.95 -47.84 -33.44
N VAL A 323 -27.37 -47.29 -34.51
CA VAL A 323 -26.34 -46.24 -34.45
C VAL A 323 -26.94 -44.91 -34.91
N HIS A 324 -26.79 -43.86 -34.10
CA HIS A 324 -27.20 -42.51 -34.44
C HIS A 324 -26.17 -41.84 -35.38
N TRP A 325 -26.68 -41.17 -36.40
CA TRP A 325 -25.91 -40.37 -37.35
C TRP A 325 -26.50 -38.97 -37.39
N ASP A 326 -25.66 -37.94 -37.22
CA ASP A 326 -26.08 -36.52 -37.32
C ASP A 326 -26.50 -36.16 -38.76
N GLY A 327 -26.08 -36.97 -39.74
CA GLY A 327 -26.39 -36.82 -41.15
C GLY A 327 -25.79 -37.93 -42.02
N PRO A 328 -26.05 -37.91 -43.34
CA PRO A 328 -25.44 -38.81 -44.31
C PRO A 328 -23.95 -38.53 -44.50
N THR A 329 -23.22 -39.54 -44.96
CA THR A 329 -21.80 -39.39 -45.33
C THR A 329 -21.64 -38.45 -46.53
N SER A 330 -22.59 -38.45 -47.46
CA SER A 330 -22.64 -37.47 -48.55
C SER A 330 -24.07 -37.24 -49.03
N CYS A 331 -24.27 -36.11 -49.68
CA CYS A 331 -25.55 -35.66 -50.22
C CYS A 331 -25.48 -35.54 -51.73
N LYS A 332 -26.50 -36.03 -52.44
CA LYS A 332 -26.55 -35.96 -53.90
C LYS A 332 -27.97 -35.67 -54.39
N ASP A 333 -28.09 -34.72 -55.31
CA ASP A 333 -29.34 -34.48 -56.03
C ASP A 333 -29.38 -35.40 -57.25
N PHE A 334 -30.40 -36.26 -57.31
CA PHE A 334 -30.63 -37.18 -58.44
C PHE A 334 -31.78 -36.70 -59.35
N GLY A 335 -32.35 -35.52 -59.08
CA GLY A 335 -33.50 -35.00 -59.81
C GLY A 335 -33.14 -34.54 -61.22
N ARG A 336 -33.87 -35.03 -62.23
CA ARG A 336 -33.75 -34.57 -63.64
C ARG A 336 -34.63 -33.35 -63.97
N ARG A 337 -35.62 -33.02 -63.13
CA ARG A 337 -36.61 -31.93 -63.35
C ARG A 337 -37.04 -31.24 -62.04
N GLY A 338 -36.11 -31.07 -61.09
CA GLY A 338 -36.37 -30.49 -59.77
C GLY A 338 -35.37 -31.02 -58.75
N VAL A 339 -35.40 -30.51 -57.53
CA VAL A 339 -34.50 -30.94 -56.45
C VAL A 339 -35.04 -32.22 -55.81
N TRP A 340 -34.30 -33.33 -55.95
CA TRP A 340 -34.63 -34.63 -55.36
C TRP A 340 -33.38 -35.13 -54.61
N PRO A 341 -33.19 -34.69 -53.37
CA PRO A 341 -31.94 -34.91 -52.67
C PRO A 341 -31.96 -36.23 -51.91
N TRP A 342 -30.83 -36.92 -52.00
CA TRP A 342 -30.60 -38.21 -51.38
C TRP A 342 -29.40 -38.13 -50.45
N GLY A 343 -29.55 -38.74 -49.29
CA GLY A 343 -28.44 -39.07 -48.41
C GLY A 343 -27.81 -40.39 -48.83
N ILE A 344 -26.49 -40.45 -48.68
CA ILE A 344 -25.68 -41.64 -48.92
C ILE A 344 -24.89 -41.94 -47.64
N TRP A 345 -25.03 -43.15 -47.11
CA TRP A 345 -24.34 -43.60 -45.90
C TRP A 345 -23.40 -44.75 -46.21
N HIS A 346 -22.20 -44.68 -45.67
CA HIS A 346 -21.26 -45.80 -45.59
C HIS A 346 -21.31 -46.37 -44.17
N VAL A 347 -22.10 -47.42 -43.98
CA VAL A 347 -22.38 -48.00 -42.66
C VAL A 347 -21.47 -49.21 -42.45
N PRO A 348 -20.74 -49.33 -41.32
CA PRO A 348 -19.97 -50.52 -41.01
C PRO A 348 -20.84 -51.78 -41.01
N ASP A 349 -20.43 -52.80 -41.78
CA ASP A 349 -21.11 -54.09 -41.87
C ASP A 349 -20.06 -55.20 -42.05
N GLY A 350 -19.93 -56.07 -41.04
CA GLY A 350 -18.98 -57.18 -41.06
C GLY A 350 -19.31 -58.28 -42.08
N SER A 351 -20.47 -58.21 -42.75
CA SER A 351 -20.82 -59.11 -43.85
C SER A 351 -20.24 -58.68 -45.20
N CYS A 352 -19.67 -57.47 -45.30
CA CYS A 352 -19.01 -56.98 -46.51
C CYS A 352 -17.52 -57.34 -46.49
N PHE A 353 -17.09 -58.22 -47.40
CA PHE A 353 -15.71 -58.68 -47.52
C PHE A 353 -15.00 -58.10 -48.74
#